data_AF-A0A1E7GWF8-F1
#
_entry.id   AF-A0A1E7GWF8-F1
#
_cell.length_a   1.000
_cell.length_b   1.000
_cell.length_c   1.000
_cell.angle_alpha   90.00
_cell.angle_beta   90.00
_cell.angle_gamma   90.00
#
_symmetry.space_group_name_H-M   'P 1'
#
loop_
_entity.id
_entity.type
_entity.pdbx_description
1 polymer ?
#
loop_
_entity_poly.entity_id
_entity_poly.type
_entity_poly.pdbx_seq_one_letter_code
_entity_poly.pdbx_strand_id
1 'polypeptide(L)'
;MPKELTHILIAQDVLKQLRESGQQVLAQVIEKDIPAFYLGAIIPDAFFYDVPPFRLNPKKYVWISRILHQEEKSKNDQKALGLFDTIAANTHAWPLTLAFAAGIITHTVGDRIIHGVIDHYTTTWGQKGSLATASHRQIETLLDMVLLRKVRRLPGNFRLKRLAGVGQATEDCLFRFYLGHLTGNNDTLPPSLIKALRRAFAQQCLFINLFTNKALYHIVNVTNKLAAGRLHAWSTLFYPDTVETRTFPILDRIDLNALTDGRSFAGTLASLMEAVTREAITQINLGVRRLA
;
A
#
# COMPACT_ATOMS: atom_id res chain seq x y z
N MET A 1 -1.18 9.01 -1.39
CA MET A 1 0.21 8.69 -0.99
C MET A 1 0.82 7.89 -2.11
N PRO A 2 1.47 8.47 -3.14
CA PRO A 2 1.83 7.71 -4.34
C PRO A 2 3.01 6.75 -4.15
N LYS A 3 2.92 5.84 -3.18
CA LYS A 3 4.00 5.01 -2.64
C LYS A 3 3.55 3.55 -2.44
N GLU A 4 2.90 3.04 -3.48
CA GLU A 4 2.33 1.68 -3.51
C GLU A 4 3.37 0.58 -3.81
N LEU A 5 4.60 0.97 -4.20
CA LEU A 5 5.58 0.03 -4.74
C LEU A 5 6.08 -0.94 -3.67
N THR A 6 6.30 -0.44 -2.45
CA THR A 6 6.66 -1.25 -1.29
C THR A 6 5.63 -2.34 -1.02
N HIS A 7 4.33 -2.07 -1.11
CA HIS A 7 3.30 -3.10 -0.91
C HIS A 7 3.33 -4.20 -1.97
N ILE A 8 3.59 -3.85 -3.23
CA ILE A 8 3.74 -4.85 -4.30
C ILE A 8 5.00 -5.71 -4.08
N LEU A 9 6.11 -5.11 -3.64
CA LEU A 9 7.34 -5.83 -3.32
C LEU A 9 7.16 -6.76 -2.12
N ILE A 10 6.46 -6.32 -1.07
CA ILE A 10 6.09 -7.17 0.07
C ILE A 10 5.25 -8.35 -0.40
N ALA A 11 4.22 -8.12 -1.23
CA ALA A 11 3.39 -9.19 -1.77
C ALA A 11 4.23 -10.22 -2.56
N GLN A 12 5.20 -9.76 -3.36
CA GLN A 12 6.14 -10.64 -4.07
C GLN A 12 7.00 -11.49 -3.12
N ASP A 13 7.56 -10.88 -2.08
CA ASP A 13 8.38 -11.58 -1.09
C ASP A 13 7.56 -12.60 -0.29
N VAL A 14 6.31 -12.26 0.07
CA VAL A 14 5.37 -13.19 0.72
C VAL A 14 5.11 -14.40 -0.17
N LEU A 15 4.77 -14.20 -1.45
CA LEU A 15 4.52 -15.30 -2.36
C LEU A 15 5.75 -16.19 -2.55
N LYS A 16 6.94 -15.58 -2.68
CA LYS A 16 8.20 -16.32 -2.75
C LYS A 16 8.41 -17.18 -1.51
N GLN A 17 8.23 -16.62 -0.31
CA GLN A 17 8.45 -17.36 0.94
C GLN A 17 7.37 -18.44 1.19
N LEU A 18 6.13 -18.25 0.74
CA LEU A 18 5.11 -19.30 0.76
C LEU A 18 5.53 -20.51 -0.09
N ARG A 19 6.12 -20.28 -1.27
CA ARG A 19 6.68 -21.35 -2.12
C ARG A 19 7.84 -22.08 -1.45
N GLU A 20 8.75 -21.33 -0.84
CA GLU A 20 9.96 -21.89 -0.21
C GLU A 20 9.65 -22.64 1.10
N SER A 21 8.59 -22.25 1.82
CA SER A 21 8.18 -22.86 3.10
C SER A 21 7.30 -24.11 2.96
N GLY A 22 7.12 -24.64 1.75
CA GLY A 22 6.33 -25.87 1.52
C GLY A 22 4.81 -25.66 1.48
N GLN A 23 4.32 -24.42 1.54
CA GLN A 23 2.90 -24.08 1.47
C GLN A 23 2.39 -24.03 0.02
N GLN A 24 2.67 -25.08 -0.75
CA GLN A 24 2.51 -25.13 -2.21
C GLN A 24 1.06 -24.88 -2.65
N VAL A 25 0.09 -25.42 -1.93
CA VAL A 25 -1.34 -25.25 -2.30
C VAL A 25 -1.75 -23.78 -2.22
N LEU A 26 -1.43 -23.10 -1.12
CA LEU A 26 -1.72 -21.68 -0.95
C LEU A 26 -0.98 -20.82 -1.99
N ALA A 27 0.31 -21.12 -2.21
CA ALA A 27 1.10 -20.43 -3.22
C ALA A 27 0.49 -20.59 -4.63
N GLN A 28 0.06 -21.79 -5.01
CA GLN A 28 -0.57 -22.06 -6.32
C GLN A 28 -1.89 -21.32 -6.50
N VAL A 29 -2.72 -21.23 -5.46
CA VAL A 29 -3.96 -20.43 -5.49
C VAL A 29 -3.64 -18.97 -5.76
N ILE A 30 -2.67 -18.40 -5.04
CA ILE A 30 -2.23 -17.01 -5.24
C ILE A 30 -1.61 -16.82 -6.63
N GLU A 31 -0.78 -17.75 -7.10
CA GLU A 31 -0.12 -17.69 -8.41
C GLU A 31 -1.10 -17.64 -9.57
N LYS A 32 -2.18 -18.42 -9.49
CA LYS A 32 -3.23 -18.48 -10.50
C LYS A 32 -3.94 -17.14 -10.67
N ASP A 33 -4.07 -16.37 -9.59
CA ASP A 33 -4.78 -15.09 -9.53
C ASP A 33 -3.85 -13.93 -9.09
N ILE A 34 -2.59 -13.93 -9.56
CA ILE A 34 -1.56 -12.91 -9.21
C ILE A 34 -2.06 -11.46 -9.33
N PRO A 35 -2.74 -11.05 -10.42
CA PRO A 35 -3.20 -9.68 -10.52
C PRO A 35 -4.21 -9.30 -9.43
N ALA A 36 -5.04 -10.25 -8.97
CA ALA A 36 -5.95 -10.03 -7.85
C ALA A 36 -5.19 -9.90 -6.53
N PHE A 37 -4.16 -10.71 -6.31
CA PHE A 37 -3.27 -10.59 -5.14
C PHE A 37 -2.59 -9.22 -5.08
N TYR A 38 -2.03 -8.76 -6.19
CA TYR A 38 -1.42 -7.42 -6.26
C TYR A 38 -2.45 -6.29 -6.14
N LEU A 39 -3.66 -6.46 -6.68
CA LEU A 39 -4.75 -5.51 -6.47
C LEU A 39 -5.11 -5.40 -4.99
N GLY A 40 -5.21 -6.54 -4.29
CA GLY A 40 -5.44 -6.58 -2.85
C GLY A 40 -4.36 -5.84 -2.05
N ALA A 41 -3.10 -5.89 -2.49
CA ALA A 41 -1.98 -5.22 -1.82
C ALA A 41 -2.00 -3.68 -1.92
N ILE A 42 -2.80 -3.09 -2.81
CA ILE A 42 -2.82 -1.62 -3.04
C ILE A 42 -4.21 -1.00 -2.92
N ILE A 43 -5.28 -1.79 -3.02
CA ILE A 43 -6.65 -1.29 -2.98
C ILE A 43 -7.05 -0.65 -1.64
N PRO A 44 -6.49 -0.99 -0.46
CA PRO A 44 -6.88 -0.34 0.79
C PRO A 44 -6.66 1.17 0.75
N ASP A 45 -5.69 1.63 -0.02
CA ASP A 45 -5.34 3.04 -0.18
C ASP A 45 -6.12 3.78 -1.27
N ALA A 46 -6.88 3.06 -2.10
CA ALA A 46 -7.47 3.62 -3.32
C ALA A 46 -8.33 4.88 -3.06
N PHE A 47 -9.19 4.93 -2.04
CA PHE A 47 -10.04 6.10 -1.80
C PHE A 47 -9.26 7.35 -1.37
N PHE A 48 -8.01 7.25 -0.92
CA PHE A 48 -7.17 8.44 -0.71
C PHE A 48 -6.79 9.14 -2.03
N TYR A 49 -6.99 8.47 -3.16
CA TYR A 49 -6.78 9.01 -4.51
C TYR A 49 -8.06 9.51 -5.16
N ASP A 50 -9.23 9.34 -4.53
CA ASP A 50 -10.51 9.73 -5.11
C ASP A 50 -10.63 11.26 -5.22
N VAL A 51 -10.34 11.79 -6.40
CA VAL A 51 -10.52 13.20 -6.75
C VAL A 51 -11.72 13.28 -7.70
N PRO A 52 -12.95 13.52 -7.21
CA PRO A 52 -14.11 13.52 -8.08
C PRO A 52 -14.04 14.67 -9.09
N PRO A 53 -14.50 14.45 -10.34
CA PRO A 53 -14.62 15.52 -11.32
C PRO A 53 -15.68 16.52 -10.82
N PHE A 54 -15.34 17.83 -10.85
CA PHE A 54 -16.21 18.97 -10.53
C PHE A 54 -16.79 19.00 -9.10
N ARG A 55 -16.07 19.61 -8.13
CA ARG A 55 -16.54 20.09 -6.79
C ARG A 55 -17.48 19.17 -5.95
N LEU A 56 -17.76 17.94 -6.36
CA LEU A 56 -18.46 16.96 -5.55
C LEU A 56 -17.58 16.63 -4.36
N ASN A 57 -18.19 16.45 -3.19
CA ASN A 57 -17.50 16.32 -1.91
C ASN A 57 -16.29 15.35 -2.01
N PRO A 58 -15.05 15.88 -2.09
CA PRO A 58 -13.86 15.13 -2.52
C PRO A 58 -13.41 14.07 -1.52
N LYS A 59 -14.17 13.87 -0.45
CA LYS A 59 -13.86 12.93 0.62
C LYS A 59 -15.04 12.04 1.03
N LYS A 60 -16.10 11.97 0.21
CA LYS A 60 -17.32 11.22 0.53
C LYS A 60 -17.04 9.77 0.96
N TYR A 61 -16.08 9.11 0.33
CA TYR A 61 -15.78 7.69 0.56
C TYR A 61 -14.40 7.43 1.16
N VAL A 62 -13.64 8.48 1.52
CA VAL A 62 -12.31 8.34 2.15
C VAL A 62 -12.37 7.57 3.47
N TRP A 63 -13.52 7.61 4.16
CA TRP A 63 -13.73 6.82 5.37
C TRP A 63 -13.58 5.32 5.15
N ILE A 64 -13.80 4.80 3.94
CA ILE A 64 -13.66 3.37 3.64
C ILE A 64 -12.19 2.95 3.70
N SER A 65 -11.28 3.70 3.06
CA SER A 65 -9.84 3.46 3.22
C SER A 65 -9.42 3.58 4.68
N ARG A 66 -10.00 4.51 5.46
CA ARG A 66 -9.71 4.62 6.90
C ARG A 66 -10.14 3.42 7.74
N ILE A 67 -11.06 2.57 7.28
CA ILE A 67 -11.46 1.38 8.04
C ILE A 67 -10.28 0.43 8.25
N LEU A 68 -9.37 0.33 7.28
CA LEU A 68 -8.16 -0.48 7.35
C LEU A 68 -6.92 0.30 7.83
N HIS A 69 -7.09 1.58 8.18
CA HIS A 69 -6.03 2.48 8.66
C HIS A 69 -6.47 3.18 9.95
N GLN A 70 -7.13 2.46 10.85
CA GLN A 70 -7.51 3.00 12.17
C GLN A 70 -6.27 3.13 13.05
N GLU A 71 -6.32 4.07 14.00
CA GLU A 71 -5.25 4.25 15.00
C GLU A 71 -5.02 2.97 15.82
N GLU A 72 -6.08 2.23 16.10
CA GLU A 72 -6.01 0.95 16.80
C GLU A 72 -5.65 -0.19 15.83
N LYS A 73 -4.35 -0.49 15.76
CA LYS A 73 -3.75 -1.48 14.86
C LYS A 73 -4.42 -2.86 14.88
N SER A 74 -4.85 -3.34 16.06
CA SER A 74 -5.54 -4.63 16.21
C SER A 74 -6.88 -4.69 15.49
N LYS A 75 -7.60 -3.56 15.38
CA LYS A 75 -8.87 -3.49 14.63
C LYS A 75 -8.65 -3.61 13.13
N ASN A 76 -7.55 -3.08 12.61
CA ASN A 76 -7.20 -3.20 11.19
C ASN A 76 -6.95 -4.68 10.84
N ASP A 77 -6.16 -5.39 11.64
CA ASP A 77 -5.87 -6.81 11.45
C ASP A 77 -7.15 -7.65 11.54
N GLN A 78 -8.00 -7.42 12.54
CA GLN A 78 -9.28 -8.13 12.69
C GLN A 78 -10.21 -7.90 11.48
N LYS A 79 -10.30 -6.67 10.99
CA LYS A 79 -11.11 -6.36 9.83
C LYS A 79 -10.56 -7.02 8.57
N ALA A 80 -9.25 -6.98 8.35
CA ALA A 80 -8.62 -7.66 7.22
C ALA A 80 -8.82 -9.19 7.28
N LEU A 81 -8.66 -9.81 8.46
CA LEU A 81 -8.92 -11.24 8.66
C LEU A 81 -10.39 -11.61 8.43
N GLY A 82 -11.34 -10.70 8.70
CA GLY A 82 -12.77 -10.91 8.45
C GLY A 82 -13.14 -11.12 6.98
N LEU A 83 -12.24 -10.78 6.04
CA LEU A 83 -12.41 -11.13 4.62
C LEU A 83 -12.44 -12.65 4.44
N PHE A 84 -11.66 -13.41 5.20
CA PHE A 84 -11.66 -14.87 5.14
C PHE A 84 -12.97 -15.46 5.69
N ASP A 85 -13.54 -14.87 6.73
CA ASP A 85 -14.88 -15.26 7.23
C ASP A 85 -15.95 -15.03 6.15
N THR A 86 -15.80 -13.97 5.35
CA THR A 86 -16.69 -13.66 4.23
C THR A 86 -16.55 -14.70 3.10
N ILE A 87 -15.33 -15.21 2.85
CA ILE A 87 -15.07 -16.29 1.90
C ILE A 87 -15.66 -17.62 2.40
N ALA A 88 -15.53 -17.91 3.69
CA ALA A 88 -16.11 -19.12 4.30
C ALA A 88 -17.65 -19.12 4.20
N ALA A 89 -18.28 -17.96 4.42
CA ALA A 89 -19.73 -17.80 4.28
C ALA A 89 -20.22 -17.87 2.83
N ASN A 90 -19.37 -17.55 1.84
CA ASN A 90 -19.69 -17.65 0.42
C ASN A 90 -18.48 -18.08 -0.40
N THR A 91 -18.44 -19.37 -0.72
CA THR A 91 -17.32 -20.01 -1.44
C THR A 91 -17.31 -19.71 -2.95
N HIS A 92 -18.23 -18.87 -3.44
CA HIS A 92 -18.23 -18.44 -4.83
C HIS A 92 -16.93 -17.69 -5.17
N ALA A 93 -16.23 -18.14 -6.22
CA ALA A 93 -14.94 -17.60 -6.63
C ALA A 93 -13.88 -17.56 -5.51
N TRP A 94 -13.94 -18.48 -4.54
CA TRP A 94 -13.04 -18.49 -3.38
C TRP A 94 -11.54 -18.42 -3.71
N PRO A 95 -10.98 -19.02 -4.79
CA PRO A 95 -9.55 -18.89 -5.07
C PRO A 95 -9.16 -17.45 -5.38
N LEU A 96 -9.99 -16.77 -6.16
CA LEU A 96 -9.83 -15.39 -6.57
C LEU A 96 -9.94 -14.43 -5.38
N THR A 97 -10.99 -14.59 -4.55
CA THR A 97 -11.19 -13.75 -3.37
C THR A 97 -10.17 -14.04 -2.28
N LEU A 98 -9.67 -15.27 -2.16
CA LEU A 98 -8.56 -15.63 -1.27
C LEU A 98 -7.27 -14.94 -1.71
N ALA A 99 -6.89 -15.02 -2.99
CA ALA A 99 -5.71 -14.33 -3.50
C ALA A 99 -5.80 -12.83 -3.21
N PHE A 100 -6.94 -12.21 -3.49
CA PHE A 100 -7.18 -10.80 -3.20
C PHE A 100 -7.12 -10.46 -1.69
N ALA A 101 -7.76 -11.27 -0.82
CA ALA A 101 -7.73 -11.07 0.62
C ALA A 101 -6.32 -11.24 1.21
N ALA A 102 -5.55 -12.21 0.71
CA ALA A 102 -4.14 -12.36 1.07
C ALA A 102 -3.33 -11.11 0.73
N GLY A 103 -3.63 -10.48 -0.42
CA GLY A 103 -3.04 -9.20 -0.81
C GLY A 103 -3.34 -8.09 0.19
N ILE A 104 -4.60 -7.97 0.61
CA ILE A 104 -5.02 -7.00 1.63
C ILE A 104 -4.27 -7.23 2.94
N ILE A 105 -4.08 -8.49 3.37
CA ILE A 105 -3.28 -8.80 4.57
C ILE A 105 -1.83 -8.30 4.43
N THR A 106 -1.20 -8.49 3.25
CA THR A 106 0.16 -7.98 3.03
C THR A 106 0.22 -6.45 3.16
N HIS A 107 -0.82 -5.76 2.71
CA HIS A 107 -0.94 -4.31 2.87
C HIS A 107 -1.08 -3.91 4.34
N THR A 108 -2.08 -4.44 5.04
CA THR A 108 -2.39 -4.01 6.42
C THR A 108 -1.27 -4.33 7.39
N VAL A 109 -0.61 -5.49 7.24
CA VAL A 109 0.57 -5.85 8.03
C VAL A 109 1.75 -4.93 7.68
N GLY A 110 1.96 -4.67 6.40
CA GLY A 110 2.98 -3.74 5.92
C GLY A 110 2.84 -2.37 6.58
N ASP A 111 1.65 -1.78 6.52
CA ASP A 111 1.36 -0.47 7.10
C ASP A 111 1.46 -0.46 8.62
N ARG A 112 0.92 -1.48 9.31
CA ARG A 112 1.00 -1.60 10.76
C ARG A 112 2.44 -1.49 11.28
N ILE A 113 3.37 -2.12 10.57
CA ILE A 113 4.79 -2.18 10.93
C ILE A 113 5.51 -0.95 10.39
N ILE A 114 5.42 -0.62 9.11
CA ILE A 114 6.14 0.47 8.46
C ILE A 114 5.71 1.83 9.03
N HIS A 115 4.42 2.06 9.26
CA HIS A 115 3.97 3.32 9.87
C HIS A 115 4.45 3.44 11.31
N GLY A 116 4.70 2.35 12.04
CA GLY A 116 5.39 2.43 13.33
C GLY A 116 6.77 3.11 13.23
N VAL A 117 7.51 2.87 12.15
CA VAL A 117 8.80 3.54 11.88
C VAL A 117 8.57 5.00 11.50
N ILE A 118 7.63 5.26 10.59
CA ILE A 118 7.35 6.61 10.09
C ILE A 118 6.82 7.52 11.20
N ASP A 119 5.89 7.03 12.02
CA ASP A 119 5.30 7.74 13.16
C ASP A 119 6.36 8.07 14.21
N HIS A 120 7.28 7.12 14.47
CA HIS A 120 8.40 7.36 15.37
C HIS A 120 9.25 8.57 14.93
N TYR A 121 9.67 8.61 13.66
CA TYR A 121 10.49 9.71 13.15
C TYR A 121 9.71 11.03 13.08
N THR A 122 8.50 11.01 12.53
CA THR A 122 7.69 12.24 12.39
C THR A 122 7.33 12.85 13.76
N THR A 123 7.05 12.02 14.76
CA THR A 123 6.79 12.44 16.14
C THR A 123 8.06 12.95 16.83
N THR A 124 9.17 12.21 16.74
CA THR A 124 10.46 12.59 17.34
C THR A 124 10.96 13.93 16.79
N TRP A 125 10.70 14.23 15.51
CA TRP A 125 11.03 15.52 14.92
C TRP A 125 10.03 16.64 15.21
N GLY A 126 9.00 16.40 16.02
CA GLY A 126 7.98 17.38 16.41
C GLY A 126 7.16 17.92 15.23
N GLN A 127 7.09 17.17 14.12
CA GLN A 127 6.44 17.65 12.91
C GLN A 127 4.93 17.52 12.99
N LYS A 128 4.20 18.51 12.44
CA LYS A 128 2.74 18.53 12.40
C LYS A 128 2.21 18.95 11.04
N GLY A 129 0.97 18.58 10.74
CA GLY A 129 0.25 19.01 9.54
C GLY A 129 0.98 18.66 8.24
N SER A 130 1.14 19.65 7.36
CA SER A 130 1.75 19.48 6.04
C SER A 130 3.20 19.01 6.09
N LEU A 131 3.94 19.37 7.15
CA LEU A 131 5.34 18.95 7.30
C LEU A 131 5.45 17.47 7.65
N ALA A 132 4.64 16.98 8.60
CA ALA A 132 4.57 15.56 8.93
C ALA A 132 4.17 14.73 7.70
N THR A 133 3.17 15.21 6.95
CA THR A 133 2.73 14.57 5.70
C THR A 133 3.85 14.54 4.64
N ALA A 134 4.64 15.61 4.52
CA ALA A 134 5.73 15.66 3.57
C ALA A 134 6.85 14.67 3.93
N SER A 135 7.25 14.62 5.21
CA SER A 135 8.26 13.67 5.70
C SER A 135 7.79 12.23 5.60
N HIS A 136 6.53 11.94 5.94
CA HIS A 136 5.90 10.63 5.75
C HIS A 136 6.14 10.13 4.32
N ARG A 137 5.73 10.93 3.33
CA ARG A 137 5.91 10.61 1.91
C ARG A 137 7.38 10.43 1.53
N GLN A 138 8.29 11.21 2.11
CA GLN A 138 9.73 11.07 1.85
C GLN A 138 10.27 9.76 2.39
N ILE A 139 9.87 9.31 3.58
CA ILE A 139 10.27 8.01 4.13
C ILE A 139 9.74 6.89 3.25
N GLU A 140 8.46 6.91 2.89
CA GLU A 140 7.88 5.90 1.98
C GLU A 140 8.60 5.87 0.62
N THR A 141 8.89 7.04 0.05
CA THR A 141 9.66 7.13 -1.21
C THR A 141 11.06 6.56 -1.05
N LEU A 142 11.70 6.80 0.09
CA LEU A 142 13.03 6.28 0.39
C LEU A 142 13.00 4.75 0.47
N LEU A 143 12.00 4.18 1.16
CA LEU A 143 11.78 2.74 1.24
C LEU A 143 11.59 2.13 -0.15
N ASP A 144 10.69 2.69 -0.96
CA ASP A 144 10.48 2.25 -2.34
C ASP A 144 11.79 2.23 -3.13
N MET A 145 12.54 3.35 -3.12
CA MET A 145 13.78 3.48 -3.89
C MET A 145 14.86 2.49 -3.46
N VAL A 146 15.01 2.24 -2.15
CA VAL A 146 15.98 1.27 -1.64
C VAL A 146 15.58 -0.16 -2.00
N LEU A 147 14.30 -0.51 -1.88
CA LEU A 147 13.81 -1.85 -2.25
C LEU A 147 13.91 -2.09 -3.76
N LEU A 148 13.56 -1.10 -4.58
CA LEU A 148 13.70 -1.16 -6.04
C LEU A 148 15.15 -1.36 -6.50
N ARG A 149 16.11 -0.72 -5.81
CA ARG A 149 17.54 -0.89 -6.09
C ARG A 149 17.98 -2.34 -5.87
N LYS A 150 17.48 -3.01 -4.83
CA LYS A 150 17.80 -4.44 -4.56
C LYS A 150 17.37 -5.35 -5.71
N VAL A 151 16.21 -5.07 -6.32
CA VAL A 151 15.68 -5.84 -7.47
C VAL A 151 16.10 -5.28 -8.83
N ARG A 152 17.03 -4.31 -8.87
CA ARG A 152 17.53 -3.65 -10.09
C ARG A 152 16.40 -3.10 -10.98
N ARG A 153 15.38 -2.50 -10.36
CA ARG A 153 14.26 -1.85 -11.06
C ARG A 153 14.27 -0.35 -10.80
N LEU A 154 13.64 0.39 -11.71
CA LEU A 154 13.35 1.81 -11.55
C LEU A 154 11.86 1.99 -11.24
N PRO A 155 11.45 3.07 -10.54
CA PRO A 155 10.04 3.33 -10.23
C PRO A 155 9.14 3.30 -11.48
N GLY A 156 9.58 3.90 -12.58
CA GLY A 156 8.82 3.93 -13.85
C GLY A 156 8.60 2.56 -14.51
N ASN A 157 9.29 1.51 -14.05
CA ASN A 157 9.07 0.13 -14.53
C ASN A 157 7.82 -0.49 -13.90
N PHE A 158 7.31 0.04 -12.78
CA PHE A 158 6.12 -0.45 -12.09
C PHE A 158 4.87 0.27 -12.59
N ARG A 159 4.25 -0.31 -13.61
CA ARG A 159 2.93 0.14 -14.07
C ARG A 159 1.85 -0.63 -13.29
N LEU A 160 1.25 0.00 -12.28
CA LEU A 160 0.25 -0.67 -11.42
C LEU A 160 -0.86 -1.35 -12.21
N LYS A 161 -1.44 -0.68 -13.21
CA LYS A 161 -2.47 -1.27 -14.08
C LYS A 161 -2.01 -2.53 -14.81
N ARG A 162 -0.71 -2.70 -15.08
CA ARG A 162 -0.17 -3.92 -15.70
C ARG A 162 -0.02 -5.05 -14.69
N LEU A 163 0.31 -4.73 -13.44
CA LEU A 163 0.56 -5.71 -12.38
C LEU A 163 -0.73 -6.16 -11.70
N ALA A 164 -1.59 -5.20 -11.33
CA ALA A 164 -2.81 -5.39 -10.56
C ALA A 164 -4.10 -5.25 -11.39
N GLY A 165 -3.98 -5.02 -12.70
CA GLY A 165 -5.14 -4.91 -13.58
C GLY A 165 -5.79 -6.27 -13.80
N VAL A 166 -7.09 -6.35 -13.53
CA VAL A 166 -7.93 -7.52 -13.83
C VAL A 166 -9.01 -7.16 -14.86
N GLY A 167 -9.65 -8.17 -15.45
CA GLY A 167 -10.81 -7.94 -16.32
C GLY A 167 -11.97 -7.30 -15.56
N GLN A 168 -12.83 -6.54 -16.25
CA GLN A 168 -13.89 -5.78 -15.60
C GLN A 168 -14.84 -6.64 -14.74
N ALA A 169 -15.20 -7.84 -15.20
CA ALA A 169 -16.05 -8.75 -14.43
C ALA A 169 -15.38 -9.22 -13.13
N THR A 170 -14.08 -9.53 -13.19
CA THR A 170 -13.25 -9.88 -12.03
C THR A 170 -13.12 -8.69 -11.08
N GLU A 171 -12.90 -7.49 -11.62
CA GLU A 171 -12.84 -6.24 -10.84
C GLU A 171 -14.15 -5.99 -10.09
N ASP A 172 -15.29 -6.10 -10.78
CA ASP A 172 -16.62 -5.93 -10.17
C ASP A 172 -16.88 -6.96 -9.06
N CYS A 173 -16.45 -8.22 -9.26
CA CYS A 173 -16.53 -9.26 -8.24
C CYS A 173 -15.71 -8.90 -7.00
N LEU A 174 -14.42 -8.58 -7.18
CA LEU A 174 -13.51 -8.24 -6.08
C LEU A 174 -13.91 -6.96 -5.35
N PHE A 175 -14.36 -5.93 -6.08
CA PHE A 175 -14.81 -4.67 -5.47
C PHE A 175 -16.09 -4.85 -4.67
N ARG A 176 -17.05 -5.67 -5.15
CA ARG A 176 -18.24 -6.00 -4.36
C ARG A 176 -17.89 -6.79 -3.12
N PHE A 177 -17.02 -7.79 -3.25
CA PHE A 177 -16.51 -8.56 -2.11
C PHE A 177 -15.86 -7.66 -1.06
N TYR A 178 -14.92 -6.81 -1.48
CA TYR A 178 -14.21 -5.86 -0.62
C TYR A 178 -15.14 -4.87 0.09
N LEU A 179 -15.99 -4.19 -0.69
CA LEU A 179 -16.88 -3.16 -0.18
C LEU A 179 -18.00 -3.75 0.68
N GLY A 180 -18.53 -4.92 0.32
CA GLY A 180 -19.55 -5.63 1.09
C GLY A 180 -19.04 -5.96 2.48
N HIS A 181 -17.84 -6.56 2.56
CA HIS A 181 -17.17 -6.84 3.82
C HIS A 181 -16.92 -5.57 4.66
N LEU A 182 -16.35 -4.53 4.04
CA LEU A 182 -15.99 -3.31 4.78
C LEU A 182 -17.20 -2.54 5.29
N THR A 183 -18.27 -2.47 4.50
CA THR A 183 -19.48 -1.71 4.83
C THR A 183 -20.54 -2.53 5.59
N GLY A 184 -20.36 -3.85 5.71
CA GLY A 184 -21.34 -4.76 6.31
C GLY A 184 -22.58 -4.99 5.44
N ASN A 185 -22.56 -4.57 4.16
CA ASN A 185 -23.69 -4.64 3.24
C ASN A 185 -23.37 -5.55 2.05
N ASN A 186 -23.56 -6.86 2.22
CA ASN A 186 -23.30 -7.84 1.16
C ASN A 186 -24.40 -7.89 0.08
N ASP A 187 -25.64 -7.53 0.43
CA ASP A 187 -26.79 -7.77 -0.46
C ASP A 187 -27.09 -6.62 -1.44
N THR A 188 -26.77 -5.37 -1.09
CA THR A 188 -27.08 -4.20 -1.93
C THR A 188 -26.05 -3.08 -1.79
N LEU A 189 -24.91 -3.22 -2.44
CA LEU A 189 -23.95 -2.12 -2.57
C LEU A 189 -24.46 -1.05 -3.55
N PRO A 190 -24.46 0.25 -3.19
CA PRO A 190 -24.83 1.30 -4.11
C PRO A 190 -23.94 1.28 -5.37
N PRO A 191 -24.50 1.32 -6.58
CA PRO A 191 -23.71 1.36 -7.82
C PRO A 191 -22.72 2.53 -7.88
N SER A 192 -23.05 3.65 -7.21
CA SER A 192 -22.20 4.82 -7.08
C SER A 192 -20.91 4.54 -6.30
N LEU A 193 -20.94 3.61 -5.34
CA LEU A 193 -19.78 3.26 -4.52
C LEU A 193 -18.76 2.42 -5.32
N ILE A 194 -19.23 1.43 -6.08
CA ILE A 194 -18.38 0.65 -6.99
C ILE A 194 -17.74 1.56 -8.03
N LYS A 195 -18.51 2.48 -8.62
CA LYS A 195 -17.99 3.49 -9.57
C LYS A 195 -16.94 4.40 -8.90
N ALA A 196 -17.13 4.77 -7.65
CA ALA A 196 -16.17 5.57 -6.90
C ALA A 196 -14.86 4.80 -6.66
N LEU A 197 -14.92 3.54 -6.22
CA LEU A 197 -13.71 2.72 -6.04
C LEU A 197 -12.95 2.52 -7.36
N ARG A 198 -13.65 2.24 -8.45
CA ARG A 198 -13.04 2.15 -9.79
C ARG A 198 -12.34 3.44 -10.21
N ARG A 199 -13.01 4.59 -10.00
CA ARG A 199 -12.40 5.90 -10.28
C ARG A 199 -11.15 6.11 -9.42
N ALA A 200 -11.25 5.82 -8.13
CA ALA A 200 -10.17 5.99 -7.18
C ALA A 200 -8.95 5.10 -7.55
N PHE A 201 -9.18 3.84 -7.91
CA PHE A 201 -8.14 2.93 -8.41
C PHE A 201 -7.52 3.42 -9.73
N ALA A 202 -8.34 3.90 -10.67
CA ALA A 202 -7.83 4.49 -11.92
C ALA A 202 -6.96 5.73 -11.65
N GLN A 203 -7.35 6.56 -10.67
CA GLN A 203 -6.59 7.73 -10.24
C GLN A 203 -5.31 7.35 -9.51
N GLN A 204 -5.33 6.32 -8.66
CA GLN A 204 -4.15 5.72 -8.05
C GLN A 204 -3.13 5.29 -9.11
N CYS A 205 -3.58 4.54 -10.13
CA CYS A 205 -2.75 4.16 -11.27
C CYS A 205 -2.19 5.38 -12.04
N LEU A 206 -3.03 6.38 -12.30
CA LEU A 206 -2.63 7.60 -13.01
C LEU A 206 -1.56 8.38 -12.23
N PHE A 207 -1.79 8.59 -10.93
CA PHE A 207 -0.89 9.37 -10.08
C PHE A 207 0.45 8.68 -9.90
N ILE A 208 0.48 7.36 -9.74
CA ILE A 208 1.75 6.62 -9.69
C ILE A 208 2.55 6.78 -11.00
N ASN A 209 1.88 6.69 -12.16
CA ASN A 209 2.54 6.93 -13.44
C ASN A 209 3.04 8.38 -13.58
N LEU A 210 2.27 9.35 -13.08
CA LEU A 210 2.65 10.76 -13.11
C LEU A 210 3.88 11.03 -12.24
N PHE A 211 3.88 10.51 -11.01
CA PHE A 211 4.91 10.80 -10.02
C PHE A 211 6.20 10.02 -10.22
N THR A 212 6.18 8.96 -11.03
CA THR A 212 7.38 8.24 -11.50
C THR A 212 8.00 8.85 -12.75
N ASN A 213 7.40 9.90 -13.33
CA ASN A 213 7.93 10.58 -14.50
C ASN A 213 9.10 11.52 -14.14
N LYS A 214 10.29 11.21 -14.66
CA LYS A 214 11.53 11.96 -14.40
C LYS A 214 11.49 13.41 -14.91
N ALA A 215 10.93 13.64 -16.08
CA ALA A 215 10.85 14.98 -16.65
C ALA A 215 9.98 15.89 -15.77
N LEU A 216 8.82 15.39 -15.31
CA LEU A 216 7.96 16.12 -14.38
C LEU A 216 8.62 16.36 -13.03
N TYR A 217 9.35 15.37 -12.50
CA TYR A 217 10.16 15.54 -11.29
C TYR A 217 11.14 16.72 -11.43
N HIS A 218 11.90 16.78 -12.52
CA HIS A 218 12.86 17.87 -12.74
C HIS A 218 12.18 19.23 -12.88
N ILE A 219 11.07 19.30 -13.64
CA ILE A 219 10.29 20.54 -13.78
C ILE A 219 9.85 21.03 -12.40
N VAL A 220 9.20 20.18 -11.61
CA VAL A 220 8.70 20.53 -10.26
C VAL A 220 9.85 20.92 -9.33
N ASN A 221 10.99 20.25 -9.39
CA ASN A 221 12.14 20.57 -8.55
C ASN A 221 12.76 21.93 -8.93
N VAL A 222 12.88 22.24 -10.22
CA VAL A 222 13.34 23.57 -10.69
C VAL A 222 12.35 24.65 -10.26
N THR A 223 11.05 24.45 -10.46
CA THR A 223 10.02 25.40 -10.02
C THR A 223 10.04 25.58 -8.51
N ASN A 224 10.25 24.52 -7.72
CA ASN A 224 10.36 24.61 -6.27
C ASN A 224 11.56 25.46 -5.83
N LYS A 225 12.71 25.30 -6.48
CA LYS A 225 13.90 26.14 -6.22
C LYS A 225 13.62 27.61 -6.53
N LEU A 226 13.02 27.91 -7.68
CA LEU A 226 12.63 29.26 -8.07
C LEU A 226 11.58 29.86 -7.11
N ALA A 227 10.70 29.02 -6.56
CA ALA A 227 9.69 29.42 -5.59
C ALA A 227 10.20 29.45 -4.14
N ALA A 228 11.53 29.44 -3.91
CA ALA A 228 12.15 29.45 -2.58
C ALA A 228 11.62 28.34 -1.64
N GLY A 229 11.37 27.14 -2.17
CA GLY A 229 10.93 25.98 -1.38
C GLY A 229 9.42 25.92 -1.09
N ARG A 230 8.62 26.89 -1.54
CA ARG A 230 7.17 26.92 -1.27
C ARG A 230 6.38 25.74 -1.86
N LEU A 231 6.96 25.02 -2.81
CA LEU A 231 6.37 23.83 -3.44
C LEU A 231 6.93 22.52 -2.87
N HIS A 232 7.60 22.55 -1.72
CA HIS A 232 8.25 21.38 -1.14
C HIS A 232 7.29 20.19 -1.00
N ALA A 233 6.10 20.39 -0.44
CA ALA A 233 5.10 19.35 -0.26
C ALA A 233 4.60 18.71 -1.57
N TRP A 234 4.69 19.43 -2.70
CA TRP A 234 4.39 18.89 -4.03
C TRP A 234 5.55 18.10 -4.59
N SER A 235 6.78 18.58 -4.38
CA SER A 235 7.99 17.88 -4.83
C SER A 235 8.13 16.50 -4.18
N THR A 236 7.67 16.31 -2.94
CA THR A 236 7.70 15.00 -2.24
C THR A 236 6.75 13.95 -2.81
N LEU A 237 5.87 14.31 -3.74
CA LEU A 237 5.03 13.34 -4.44
C LEU A 237 5.85 12.51 -5.43
N PHE A 238 6.88 13.11 -6.04
CA PHE A 238 7.68 12.51 -7.10
C PHE A 238 8.77 11.58 -6.57
N TYR A 239 9.22 10.66 -7.42
CA TYR A 239 10.39 9.84 -7.17
C TYR A 239 11.65 10.54 -7.72
N PRO A 240 12.69 10.75 -6.90
CA PRO A 240 13.95 11.31 -7.38
C PRO A 240 14.77 10.27 -8.16
N ASP A 241 15.76 10.73 -8.94
CA ASP A 241 16.65 9.84 -9.70
C ASP A 241 17.64 9.06 -8.83
N THR A 242 18.13 9.71 -7.77
CA THR A 242 19.11 9.14 -6.83
C THR A 242 18.66 9.32 -5.40
N VAL A 243 19.15 8.42 -4.53
CA VAL A 243 18.96 8.47 -3.08
C VAL A 243 20.21 9.09 -2.47
N GLU A 244 20.16 10.40 -2.19
CA GLU A 244 21.25 11.19 -1.62
C GLU A 244 20.67 12.22 -0.66
N THR A 245 21.44 12.75 0.28
CA THR A 245 21.01 13.82 1.20
C THR A 245 20.34 15.00 0.47
N ARG A 246 20.86 15.36 -0.71
CA ARG A 246 20.30 16.47 -1.51
C ARG A 246 18.88 16.20 -2.01
N THR A 247 18.54 14.94 -2.30
CA THR A 247 17.22 14.52 -2.80
C THR A 247 16.31 14.02 -1.67
N PHE A 248 16.90 13.53 -0.59
CA PHE A 248 16.27 13.10 0.65
C PHE A 248 16.95 13.80 1.85
N PRO A 249 16.57 15.05 2.15
CA PRO A 249 17.13 15.77 3.31
C PRO A 249 16.89 15.04 4.64
N ILE A 250 15.93 14.12 4.64
CA ILE A 250 15.62 13.23 5.76
C ILE A 250 16.77 12.27 6.09
N LEU A 251 17.67 11.96 5.14
CA LEU A 251 18.83 11.08 5.39
C LEU A 251 19.82 11.67 6.41
N ASP A 252 19.88 12.99 6.55
CA ASP A 252 20.71 13.64 7.59
C ASP A 252 20.08 13.55 9.00
N ARG A 253 18.82 13.12 9.07
CA ARG A 253 18.01 13.07 10.29
C ARG A 253 17.60 11.66 10.69
N ILE A 254 17.67 10.72 9.75
CA ILE A 254 17.49 9.29 10.00
C ILE A 254 18.84 8.77 10.46
N ASP A 255 18.96 8.48 11.74
CA ASP A 255 20.01 7.61 12.20
C ASP A 255 19.65 6.17 11.80
N LEU A 256 20.34 5.66 10.77
CA LEU A 256 20.20 4.28 10.32
C LEU A 256 20.60 3.27 11.41
N ASN A 257 21.38 3.70 12.42
CA ASN A 257 21.72 2.93 13.61
C ASN A 257 20.72 3.13 14.75
N ALA A 258 19.93 4.21 14.80
CA ALA A 258 18.84 4.38 15.78
C ALA A 258 17.69 3.40 15.55
N LEU A 259 17.71 2.69 14.42
CA LEU A 259 17.02 1.41 14.29
C LEU A 259 17.65 0.32 15.19
N THR A 260 18.18 0.62 16.39
CA THR A 260 18.76 -0.38 17.32
C THR A 260 18.60 -0.04 18.81
N ASP A 261 18.05 1.10 19.18
CA ASP A 261 18.03 1.58 20.58
C ASP A 261 16.88 1.02 21.46
N GLY A 262 16.19 -0.01 20.99
CA GLY A 262 15.09 -0.65 21.74
C GLY A 262 13.80 0.17 21.85
N ARG A 263 13.74 1.32 21.16
CA ARG A 263 12.57 2.18 20.90
C ARG A 263 11.34 1.49 20.32
N SER A 264 11.50 0.93 19.13
CA SER A 264 10.41 0.30 18.36
C SER A 264 10.88 -0.48 17.12
N PHE A 265 12.10 -0.28 16.62
CA PHE A 265 12.58 -1.00 15.43
C PHE A 265 14.07 -1.28 15.53
N ALA A 266 14.45 -2.40 16.14
CA ALA A 266 15.83 -2.88 16.14
C ALA A 266 16.11 -3.69 14.85
N GLY A 267 16.62 -3.10 13.77
CA GLY A 267 17.05 -3.85 12.59
C GLY A 267 17.29 -3.04 11.31
N THR A 268 17.94 -3.69 10.34
CA THR A 268 18.11 -3.13 9.00
C THR A 268 16.77 -3.10 8.24
N LEU A 269 16.68 -2.37 7.13
CA LEU A 269 15.52 -2.49 6.22
C LEU A 269 15.26 -3.94 5.80
N ALA A 270 16.29 -4.78 5.66
CA ALA A 270 16.10 -6.20 5.36
C ALA A 270 15.37 -6.91 6.50
N SER A 271 15.78 -6.66 7.75
CA SER A 271 15.14 -7.19 8.96
C SER A 271 13.68 -6.71 9.08
N LEU A 272 13.41 -5.45 8.74
CA LEU A 272 12.06 -4.89 8.71
C LEU A 272 11.17 -5.62 7.68
N MET A 273 11.65 -5.78 6.45
CA MET A 273 10.91 -6.49 5.40
C MET A 273 10.72 -7.97 5.75
N GLU A 274 11.70 -8.61 6.37
CA GLU A 274 11.59 -9.98 6.85
C GLU A 274 10.50 -10.10 7.92
N ALA A 275 10.45 -9.17 8.88
CA ALA A 275 9.41 -9.12 9.90
C ALA A 275 8.01 -8.93 9.28
N VAL A 276 7.87 -8.00 8.33
CA VAL A 276 6.62 -7.78 7.58
C VAL A 276 6.18 -9.05 6.85
N THR A 277 7.10 -9.68 6.12
CA THR A 277 6.80 -10.88 5.30
C THR A 277 6.37 -12.05 6.20
N ARG A 278 7.11 -12.30 7.28
CA ARG A 278 6.82 -13.37 8.24
C ARG A 278 5.46 -13.17 8.92
N GLU A 279 5.19 -11.94 9.37
CA GLU A 279 3.93 -11.60 10.00
C GLU A 279 2.76 -11.71 9.00
N ALA A 280 2.93 -11.25 7.76
CA ALA A 280 1.91 -11.35 6.72
C ALA A 280 1.56 -12.82 6.43
N ILE A 281 2.56 -13.70 6.30
CA ILE A 281 2.33 -15.15 6.15
C ILE A 281 1.58 -15.72 7.35
N THR A 282 1.94 -15.30 8.55
CA THR A 282 1.27 -15.75 9.78
C THR A 282 -0.21 -15.34 9.77
N GLN A 283 -0.51 -14.10 9.41
CA GLN A 283 -1.89 -13.59 9.31
C GLN A 283 -2.67 -14.24 8.16
N ILE A 284 -2.05 -14.46 7.00
CA ILE A 284 -2.69 -15.20 5.90
C ILE A 284 -3.04 -16.62 6.35
N ASN A 285 -2.14 -17.31 7.04
CA ASN A 285 -2.40 -18.64 7.57
C ASN A 285 -3.50 -18.68 8.63
N LEU A 286 -3.57 -17.66 9.49
CA LEU A 286 -4.69 -17.49 10.41
C LEU A 286 -6.01 -17.31 9.65
N GLY A 287 -6.01 -16.50 8.58
CA GLY A 287 -7.18 -16.34 7.69
C GLY A 287 -7.59 -17.64 7.01
N VAL A 288 -6.64 -18.36 6.40
CA VAL A 288 -6.90 -19.63 5.70
C VAL A 288 -7.47 -20.69 6.66
N ARG A 289 -7.02 -20.74 7.92
CA ARG A 289 -7.59 -21.65 8.92
C ARG A 289 -9.06 -21.38 9.24
N ARG A 290 -9.58 -20.17 8.97
CA ARG A 290 -11.00 -19.84 9.14
C ARG A 290 -11.88 -20.33 7.98
N LEU A 291 -11.26 -20.82 6.90
CA LEU A 291 -11.98 -21.42 5.77
C LEU A 291 -12.32 -22.90 6.00
N ALA A 292 -11.68 -23.53 6.99
CA ALA A 292 -11.87 -24.93 7.37
C ALA A 292 -12.94 -25.05 8.46
#